data_AF-A0A0C3GEA4-F1
#
_entry.id   AF-A0A0C3GEA4-F1
#
_cell.length_a   1.000
_cell.length_b   1.000
_cell.length_c   1.000
_cell.angle_alpha   90.00
_cell.angle_beta   90.00
_cell.angle_gamma   90.00
#
_symmetry.space_group_name_H-M   'P 1'
#
loop_
_entity.id
_entity.type
_entity.pdbx_description
1 polymer ?
#
loop_
_entity_poly.entity_id
_entity_poly.type
_entity_poly.pdbx_seq_one_letter_code
_entity_poly.pdbx_strand_id
1 'polypeptide(L)'
;MIYTPLFSEWEDETPAFHIVIRETLRLIKTGPALRRNLGNNLQFADKTIDKGAYVVYNMADVHLNEMVYSQPLKFDPSRYSEAGGQAGTLRYSLDRALAVILVQAWKLPNWRSK
;
A
#
# COMPACT_ATOMS: atom_id res chain seq x y z
N MET A 1 9.48 13.73 29.94
CA MET A 1 8.64 12.74 29.26
C MET A 1 7.21 13.23 29.44
N ILE A 2 6.61 13.82 28.40
CA ILE A 2 5.26 14.38 28.47
C ILE A 2 4.31 13.30 27.94
N TYR A 3 3.47 12.76 28.82
CA TYR A 3 2.41 11.83 28.46
C TYR A 3 1.26 12.66 27.87
N THR A 4 0.83 12.39 26.65
CA THR A 4 -0.37 13.00 26.04
C THR A 4 -1.51 11.98 25.98
N PRO A 5 -2.12 11.61 27.13
CA PRO A 5 -3.15 10.57 27.20
C PRO A 5 -4.43 10.92 26.41
N LEU A 6 -4.72 12.22 26.26
CA LEU A 6 -5.91 12.70 25.55
C LEU A 6 -5.98 12.26 24.09
N PHE A 7 -4.82 12.12 23.42
CA PHE A 7 -4.80 11.74 22.01
C PHE A 7 -5.05 10.25 21.81
N SER A 8 -4.42 9.39 22.61
CA SER A 8 -4.61 7.94 22.51
C SER A 8 -6.02 7.50 22.90
N GLU A 9 -6.61 8.12 23.94
CA GLU A 9 -7.98 7.82 24.34
C GLU A 9 -8.99 8.18 23.22
N TRP A 10 -8.78 9.30 22.53
CA TRP A 10 -9.63 9.72 21.42
C TRP A 10 -9.47 8.85 20.16
N GLU A 11 -8.26 8.35 19.88
CA GLU A 11 -8.02 7.41 18.78
C GLU A 11 -8.71 6.05 19.03
N ASP A 12 -8.67 5.55 20.26
CA ASP A 12 -9.30 4.28 20.63
C ASP A 12 -10.84 4.37 20.62
N GLU A 13 -11.41 5.54 20.92
CA GLU A 13 -12.86 5.77 20.94
C GLU A 13 -13.49 6.02 19.55
N THR A 14 -12.68 6.13 18.48
CA THR A 14 -13.18 6.50 17.14
C THR A 14 -12.86 5.48 16.02
N PRO A 15 -13.21 4.18 16.19
CA PRO A 15 -12.89 3.15 15.20
C PRO A 15 -13.53 3.40 13.82
N ALA A 16 -14.71 4.05 13.78
CA ALA A 16 -15.37 4.45 12.54
C ALA A 16 -14.54 5.45 11.73
N PHE A 17 -13.85 6.37 12.40
CA PHE A 17 -13.00 7.36 11.74
C PHE A 17 -11.78 6.69 11.10
N HIS A 18 -11.19 5.71 11.80
CA HIS A 18 -10.05 4.95 11.30
C HIS A 18 -10.36 4.22 9.98
N ILE A 19 -11.50 3.51 9.91
CA ILE A 19 -11.88 2.78 8.68
C ILE A 19 -12.23 3.71 7.52
N VAL A 20 -12.83 4.88 7.81
CA VAL A 20 -13.15 5.91 6.81
C VAL A 20 -11.89 6.54 6.23
N ILE A 21 -10.91 6.89 7.08
CA ILE A 21 -9.63 7.42 6.62
C ILE A 21 -8.93 6.40 5.73
N ARG A 22 -8.89 5.13 6.15
CA ARG A 22 -8.23 4.07 5.36
C ARG A 22 -8.85 3.91 3.98
N GLU A 23 -10.17 3.86 3.89
CA GLU A 23 -10.87 3.74 2.60
C GLU A 23 -10.69 4.99 1.74
N THR A 24 -10.68 6.17 2.37
CA THR A 24 -10.41 7.44 1.69
C THR A 24 -9.02 7.41 1.07
N LEU A 25 -7.99 7.07 1.86
CA LEU A 25 -6.61 6.97 1.39
C LEU A 25 -6.44 5.96 0.27
N ARG A 26 -7.12 4.81 0.32
CA ARG A 26 -7.10 3.81 -0.77
C ARG A 26 -7.55 4.42 -2.10
N LEU A 27 -8.67 5.14 -2.11
CA LEU A 27 -9.25 5.71 -3.33
C LEU A 27 -8.50 6.94 -3.85
N ILE A 28 -8.09 7.84 -2.96
CA ILE A 28 -7.42 9.08 -3.40
C ILE A 28 -5.95 8.85 -3.77
N LYS A 29 -5.30 7.86 -3.14
CA LYS A 29 -3.87 7.60 -3.31
C LYS A 29 -3.64 6.49 -4.33
N THR A 30 -3.96 6.78 -5.58
CA THR A 30 -3.80 5.84 -6.71
C THR A 30 -2.55 6.12 -7.55
N GLY A 31 -1.87 7.26 -7.35
CA GLY A 31 -0.67 7.61 -8.12
C GLY A 31 0.56 6.75 -7.83
N PRO A 32 1.67 6.97 -8.55
CA PRO A 32 2.93 6.27 -8.32
C PRO A 32 3.64 6.77 -7.04
N ALA A 33 4.14 5.83 -6.24
CA ALA A 33 5.12 6.07 -5.20
C ALA A 33 6.52 5.79 -5.76
N LEU A 34 7.40 6.80 -5.73
CA LEU A 34 8.78 6.68 -6.16
C LEU A 34 9.68 6.51 -4.94
N ARG A 35 10.60 5.55 -4.99
CA ARG A 35 11.62 5.35 -3.97
C ARG A 35 12.97 5.09 -4.62
N ARG A 36 14.04 5.49 -3.95
CA ARG A 36 15.40 5.16 -4.34
C ARG A 36 15.97 4.16 -3.35
N ASN A 37 16.59 3.09 -3.84
CA ASN A 37 17.34 2.18 -2.98
C ASN A 37 18.64 2.86 -2.55
N LEU A 38 18.74 3.26 -1.28
CA LEU A 38 19.98 3.82 -0.73
C LEU A 38 20.86 2.77 -0.04
N GLY A 39 20.28 1.60 0.24
CA GLY A 39 20.95 0.47 0.88
C GLY A 39 21.76 -0.36 -0.10
N ASN A 40 22.10 -1.59 0.31
CA ASN A 40 22.77 -2.55 -0.56
C ASN A 40 21.80 -3.07 -1.63
N ASN A 41 22.33 -3.84 -2.59
CA ASN A 41 21.52 -4.53 -3.57
C ASN A 41 20.46 -5.39 -2.87
N LEU A 42 19.20 -5.23 -3.27
CA LEU A 42 18.07 -5.92 -2.71
C LEU A 42 17.59 -6.99 -3.68
N GLN A 43 17.61 -8.25 -3.25
CA GLN A 43 16.96 -9.33 -3.99
C GLN A 43 15.46 -9.28 -3.78
N PHE A 44 14.70 -9.25 -4.86
CA PHE A 44 13.25 -9.24 -4.81
C PHE A 44 12.68 -10.09 -5.95
N ALA A 45 12.04 -11.21 -5.57
CA ALA A 45 11.64 -12.28 -6.49
C ALA A 45 12.81 -12.76 -7.37
N ASP A 46 12.67 -12.69 -8.68
CA ASP A 46 13.68 -13.07 -9.68
C ASP A 46 14.59 -11.90 -10.09
N LYS A 47 14.50 -10.75 -9.42
CA LYS A 47 15.22 -9.52 -9.80
C LYS A 47 16.11 -8.97 -8.68
N THR A 48 17.18 -8.30 -9.09
CA THR A 48 18.05 -7.51 -8.21
C THR A 48 17.73 -6.03 -8.37
N ILE A 49 17.42 -5.35 -7.27
CA ILE A 49 17.34 -3.89 -7.21
C ILE A 49 18.68 -3.36 -6.73
N ASP A 50 19.45 -2.81 -7.67
CA ASP A 50 20.79 -2.28 -7.38
C ASP A 50 20.75 -1.13 -6.37
N LYS A 51 21.85 -0.95 -5.63
CA LYS A 51 22.09 0.27 -4.86
C LYS A 51 22.03 1.49 -5.79
N GLY A 52 21.28 2.49 -5.37
CA GLY A 52 21.09 3.76 -6.09
C GLY A 52 19.97 3.74 -7.13
N ALA A 53 19.37 2.58 -7.44
CA ALA A 53 18.28 2.46 -8.39
C ALA A 53 16.99 3.11 -7.89
N TYR A 54 16.16 3.62 -8.81
CA TYR A 54 14.80 4.06 -8.51
C TYR A 54 13.81 2.93 -8.77
N VAL A 55 12.86 2.79 -7.85
CA VAL A 55 11.73 1.86 -7.92
C VAL A 55 10.47 2.68 -7.91
N VAL A 56 9.57 2.38 -8.86
CA VAL A 56 8.26 2.99 -8.95
C VAL A 56 7.22 1.93 -8.60
N TYR A 57 6.35 2.27 -7.66
CA TYR A 57 5.21 1.45 -7.27
C TYR A 57 3.92 2.19 -7.58
N ASN A 58 3.13 1.71 -8.54
CA ASN A 58 1.83 2.29 -8.82
C ASN A 58 0.79 1.78 -7.82
N MET A 59 0.25 2.67 -6.98
CA MET A 59 -0.72 2.27 -5.97
C MET A 59 -2.06 1.84 -6.57
N ALA A 60 -2.44 2.39 -7.74
CA ALA A 60 -3.65 1.98 -8.45
C ALA A 60 -3.70 0.48 -8.73
N ASP A 61 -2.56 -0.14 -9.05
CA ASP A 61 -2.48 -1.55 -9.43
C ASP A 61 -2.85 -2.51 -8.27
N VAL A 62 -2.81 -2.04 -7.01
CA VAL A 62 -3.37 -2.76 -5.85
C VAL A 62 -4.73 -2.19 -5.46
N HIS A 63 -4.82 -0.87 -5.29
CA HIS A 63 -6.01 -0.23 -4.73
C HIS A 63 -7.24 -0.42 -5.61
N LEU A 64 -7.04 -0.57 -6.93
CA LEU A 64 -8.11 -0.75 -7.91
C LEU A 64 -8.26 -2.20 -8.40
N ASN A 65 -7.53 -3.14 -7.80
CA ASN A 65 -7.53 -4.54 -8.22
C ASN A 65 -8.70 -5.29 -7.59
N GLU A 66 -9.61 -5.81 -8.42
CA GLU A 66 -10.79 -6.55 -7.98
C GLU A 66 -10.47 -7.85 -7.22
N MET A 67 -9.29 -8.44 -7.47
CA MET A 67 -8.83 -9.63 -6.72
C MET A 67 -8.38 -9.29 -5.30
N VAL A 68 -8.11 -8.01 -5.02
CA VAL A 68 -7.70 -7.52 -3.70
C VAL A 68 -8.87 -6.81 -3.00
N TYR A 69 -9.60 -5.97 -3.72
CA TYR A 69 -10.74 -5.21 -3.23
C TYR A 69 -11.95 -5.44 -4.14
N SER A 70 -12.98 -6.13 -3.64
CA SER A 70 -14.25 -6.25 -4.34
C SER A 70 -14.89 -4.88 -4.55
N GLN A 71 -15.45 -4.66 -5.76
CA GLN A 71 -16.01 -3.38 -6.18
C GLN A 71 -15.05 -2.20 -5.87
N PRO A 72 -13.83 -2.20 -6.44
CA PRO A 72 -12.74 -1.36 -5.96
C PRO A 72 -12.99 0.15 -6.13
N LEU A 73 -13.86 0.54 -7.06
CA LEU A 73 -14.25 1.94 -7.25
C LEU A 73 -15.32 2.41 -6.26
N LYS A 74 -15.97 1.51 -5.54
CA LYS A 74 -16.94 1.83 -4.50
C LYS A 74 -16.23 2.26 -3.23
N PHE A 75 -16.62 3.40 -2.68
CA PHE A 75 -16.26 3.79 -1.32
C PHE A 75 -17.04 2.93 -0.33
N ASP A 76 -16.35 1.99 0.33
CA ASP A 76 -16.95 1.08 1.30
C ASP A 76 -16.02 0.87 2.51
N PRO A 77 -16.10 1.74 3.53
CA PRO A 77 -15.29 1.62 4.75
C PRO A 77 -15.55 0.32 5.52
N SER A 78 -16.73 -0.30 5.34
CA SER A 78 -17.11 -1.52 6.06
C SER A 78 -16.20 -2.70 5.74
N ARG A 79 -15.45 -2.65 4.63
CA ARG A 79 -14.43 -3.65 4.29
C ARG A 79 -13.34 -3.81 5.35
N TYR A 80 -13.14 -2.79 6.18
CA TYR A 80 -12.16 -2.78 7.28
C TYR A 80 -12.78 -3.08 8.65
N SER A 81 -14.09 -3.34 8.73
CA SER A 81 -14.75 -3.78 9.96
C SER A 81 -14.43 -5.25 10.27
N GLU A 82 -14.56 -5.66 11.53
CA GLU A 82 -14.35 -7.06 11.96
C GLU A 82 -15.24 -8.06 11.20
N ALA A 83 -16.48 -7.66 10.90
CA ALA A 83 -17.43 -8.43 10.11
C ALA A 83 -17.10 -8.45 8.60
N GLY A 84 -16.32 -7.48 8.12
CA GLY A 84 -15.86 -7.39 6.74
C GLY A 84 -14.84 -8.45 6.35
N GLY A 85 -14.33 -9.25 7.30
CA GLY A 85 -13.51 -10.44 7.05
C GLY A 85 -12.14 -10.20 6.41
N GLN A 86 -11.84 -8.99 5.94
CA GLN A 86 -10.56 -8.62 5.34
C GLN A 86 -9.58 -8.07 6.38
N ALA A 87 -10.05 -7.76 7.59
CA ALA A 87 -9.25 -7.25 8.69
C ALA A 87 -8.19 -8.25 9.20
N GLY A 88 -8.44 -9.56 9.08
CA GLY A 88 -7.55 -10.62 9.59
C GLY A 88 -6.40 -11.06 8.66
N THR A 89 -6.42 -10.69 7.38
CA THR A 89 -5.40 -11.14 6.40
C THR A 89 -4.53 -10.01 5.86
N LEU A 90 -4.75 -8.77 6.31
CA LEU A 90 -4.01 -7.59 5.89
C LEU A 90 -3.00 -7.15 6.96
N ARG A 91 -2.27 -8.10 7.53
CA ARG A 91 -1.02 -7.79 8.22
C ARG A 91 -0.05 -7.30 7.13
N TYR A 92 0.05 -5.97 7.05
CA TYR A 92 0.82 -5.16 6.09
C TYR A 92 0.34 -5.23 4.63
N SER A 93 -0.44 -4.24 4.21
CA SER A 93 -0.68 -3.95 2.79
C SER A 93 0.61 -3.71 1.99
N LEU A 94 1.73 -3.44 2.69
CA LEU A 94 3.05 -3.34 2.08
C LEU A 94 3.51 -4.68 1.48
N ASP A 95 3.18 -5.83 2.09
CA ASP A 95 3.65 -7.14 1.61
C ASP A 95 2.97 -7.55 0.30
N ARG A 96 1.73 -7.08 0.05
CA ARG A 96 1.05 -7.25 -1.25
C ARG A 96 1.28 -6.09 -2.22
N ALA A 97 1.51 -4.87 -1.73
CA ALA A 97 2.01 -3.75 -2.55
C ALA A 97 3.35 -4.11 -3.21
N LEU A 98 4.25 -4.75 -2.47
CA LEU A 98 5.49 -5.31 -3.01
C LEU A 98 5.23 -6.34 -4.12
N ALA A 99 4.21 -7.20 -3.99
CA ALA A 99 3.84 -8.14 -5.05
C ALA A 99 3.37 -7.45 -6.35
N VAL A 100 2.88 -6.22 -6.27
CA VAL A 100 2.49 -5.43 -7.44
C VAL A 100 3.63 -4.59 -8.02
N ILE A 101 4.67 -4.27 -7.23
CA ILE A 101 5.97 -3.82 -7.77
C ILE A 101 6.49 -4.83 -8.82
N LEU A 102 6.18 -6.12 -8.67
CA LEU A 102 6.56 -7.18 -9.61
C LEU A 102 5.90 -7.03 -11.00
N VAL A 103 4.69 -6.48 -11.08
CA VAL A 103 3.94 -6.39 -12.36
C VAL A 103 4.45 -5.23 -13.22
N GLN A 104 4.84 -4.10 -12.64
CA GLN A 104 5.33 -2.97 -13.42
C GLN A 104 6.81 -3.09 -13.84
N ALA A 105 7.60 -3.89 -13.12
CA ALA A 105 8.94 -4.27 -13.56
C ALA A 105 8.95 -5.17 -14.83
N TRP A 106 7.78 -5.57 -15.33
CA TRP A 106 7.58 -6.40 -16.52
C TRP A 106 7.19 -5.61 -17.79
N LYS A 107 6.65 -4.38 -17.69
CA LYS A 107 6.11 -3.64 -18.86
C LYS A 107 6.99 -2.56 -19.50
N LEU A 108 8.23 -2.36 -19.04
CA LEU A 108 9.15 -1.38 -19.65
C LEU A 108 10.46 -2.07 -20.05
N PRO A 109 10.56 -2.60 -21.28
CA PRO A 109 11.74 -3.36 -21.70
C PRO A 109 13.02 -2.51 -21.87
N ASN A 110 12.92 -1.17 -21.87
CA ASN A 110 13.98 -0.31 -22.44
C ASN A 110 14.38 0.92 -21.61
N TRP A 111 14.03 1.04 -20.32
CA TRP A 111 14.30 2.30 -19.59
C TRP A 111 15.80 2.53 -19.29
N ARG A 112 16.65 1.51 -19.43
CA ARG A 112 18.12 1.61 -19.38
C ARG A 112 18.76 1.74 -20.76
N SER A 113 18.21 2.56 -21.66
CA SER A 113 18.94 3.02 -22.84
C SER A 113 18.85 4.54 -22.98
N LYS A 114 19.58 5.25 -22.12
CA LYS A 114 20.61 6.25 -22.45
C LYS A 114 21.35 6.63 -21.17
#